data_AF-A0A367M237-F1
#
_entry.id   AF-A0A367M237-F1
#
_cell.length_a   1.000
_cell.length_b   1.000
_cell.length_c   1.000
_cell.angle_alpha   90.00
_cell.angle_beta   90.00
_cell.angle_gamma   90.00
#
_symmetry.space_group_name_H-M   'P 1'
#
loop_
_entity.id
_entity.type
_entity.pdbx_description
1 polymer ?
#
loop_
_entity_poly.entity_id
_entity_poly.type
_entity_poly.pdbx_seq_one_letter_code
_entity_poly.pdbx_strand_id
1 'polypeptide(L)' 'MRALTFHGSHDVRIDRVAEPRLQEPADLLLRVTATAICGSDL' A
#
# COMPACT_ATOMS: atom_id res chain seq x y z
N MET A 1 -8.07 3.76 -4.62
CA MET A 1 -8.15 2.60 -3.71
C MET A 1 -7.88 3.01 -2.25
N ARG A 2 -8.07 2.09 -1.28
CA ARG A 2 -7.72 2.31 0.14
C ARG A 2 -6.33 1.76 0.43
N ALA A 3 -5.46 2.52 1.11
CA ALA A 3 -4.11 2.10 1.48
C ALA A 3 -3.82 2.39 2.95
N LEU A 4 -3.01 1.56 3.61
CA LEU A 4 -2.36 1.94 4.85
C LEU A 4 -1.20 2.89 4.50
N THR A 5 -1.14 4.05 5.16
CA THR A 5 -0.18 5.11 4.86
C THR A 5 0.42 5.64 6.16
N PHE A 6 1.72 5.89 6.14
CA PHE A 6 2.47 6.43 7.27
C PHE A 6 2.37 7.95 7.32
N HIS A 7 1.98 8.49 8.48
CA HIS A 7 1.83 9.93 8.74
C HIS A 7 2.82 10.44 9.80
N GLY A 8 3.48 9.54 10.51
CA GLY A 8 4.46 9.86 11.54
C GLY A 8 4.68 8.70 12.51
N SER A 9 5.61 8.89 13.44
CA SER A 9 5.84 7.88 14.49
C SER A 9 4.54 7.59 15.23
N HIS A 10 4.18 6.30 15.29
CA HIS A 10 2.92 5.81 15.87
C HIS A 10 1.63 6.35 15.21
N ASP A 11 1.72 6.89 14.00
CA ASP A 11 0.58 7.42 13.25
C ASP A 11 0.54 6.79 11.85
N VAL A 12 -0.31 5.78 11.70
CA VAL A 12 -0.64 5.14 10.43
C VAL A 12 -2.15 5.16 10.24
N ARG A 13 -2.60 5.44 9.02
CA ARG A 13 -4.02 5.65 8.71
C ARG A 13 -4.39 4.92 7.43
N ILE A 14 -5.68 4.66 7.26
CA ILE A 14 -6.19 4.18 5.99
C ILE A 14 -6.69 5.37 5.16
N ASP A 15 -5.94 5.71 4.12
CA ASP A 15 -6.28 6.82 3.22
C ASP A 15 -6.90 6.32 1.92
N ARG A 16 -7.62 7.22 1.24
CA ARG A 16 -8.05 7.01 -0.14
C ARG A 16 -7.01 7.59 -1.07
N VAL A 17 -6.33 6.73 -1.81
CA VAL A 17 -5.28 7.09 -2.76
C VAL A 17 -5.71 6.80 -4.20
N ALA A 18 -4.98 7.33 -5.18
CA ALA A 18 -5.23 7.04 -6.59
C ALA A 18 -5.12 5.54 -6.88
N GLU A 19 -5.83 5.07 -7.92
CA GLU A 19 -5.63 3.71 -8.41
C GLU A 19 -4.23 3.56 -9.02
N PRO A 20 -3.54 2.42 -8.79
CA PRO A 20 -2.23 2.19 -9.37
C PRO A 20 -2.31 2.08 -10.89
N ARG A 21 -1.20 2.40 -11.57
CA ARG A 21 -1.07 2.35 -13.02
C ARG A 21 0.23 1.64 -13.38
N LEU A 22 0.22 0.91 -14.49
CA LEU A 22 1.44 0.32 -15.07
C LEU A 22 2.36 1.47 -15.52
N GLN A 23 3.64 1.38 -15.19
CA GLN A 23 4.65 2.37 -15.59
C GLN A 23 5.58 1.78 -16.64
N GLU A 24 5.96 0.53 -16.46
CA GLU A 24 6.85 -0.20 -17.35
C GLU A 24 6.15 -1.41 -18.01
N PRO A 25 6.63 -1.91 -19.16
CA PRO A 25 5.98 -3.00 -19.89
C PRO A 25 5.87 -4.33 -19.13
N ALA A 26 6.74 -4.55 -18.15
CA ALA A 26 6.79 -5.80 -17.37
C ALA A 26 5.98 -5.74 -16.07
N ASP A 27 5.34 -4.60 -15.76
CA ASP A 27 4.57 -4.44 -14.53
C ASP A 27 3.27 -5.25 -14.55
N LEU A 28 2.79 -5.61 -13.35
CA LEU A 28 1.49 -6.25 -13.15
C LEU A 28 0.75 -5.55 -12.01
N LEU A 29 -0.58 -5.43 -12.15
CA LEU A 29 -1.45 -4.96 -11.07
C LEU A 29 -2.16 -6.15 -10.42
N LEU A 30 -2.00 -6.27 -9.10
CA LEU A 30 -2.62 -7.33 -8.30
C LEU A 30 -3.79 -6.79 -7.48
N ARG A 31 -4.87 -7.57 -7.40
CA ARG A 31 -5.86 -7.41 -6.34
C ARG A 31 -5.37 -8.15 -5.10
N VAL A 32 -4.97 -7.40 -4.08
CA VAL A 32 -4.52 -7.96 -2.81
C VAL A 32 -5.70 -8.67 -2.11
N THR A 33 -5.57 -9.97 -1.86
CA THR A 33 -6.56 -10.77 -1.11
C THR A 33 -6.19 -10.88 0.37
N ALA A 34 -4.89 -10.93 0.66
CA ALA A 34 -4.33 -10.90 2.00
C ALA A 34 -2.96 -10.20 1.96
N THR A 35 -2.61 -9.54 3.06
CA THR A 35 -1.28 -8.96 3.31
C THR A 35 -0.99 -9.04 4.81
N ALA A 36 0.27 -8.96 5.19
CA ALA A 36 0.72 -9.07 6.58
C ALA A 36 1.49 -7.82 7.01
N ILE A 37 1.69 -7.68 8.32
CA ILE A 37 2.58 -6.70 8.93
C ILE A 37 3.86 -7.44 9.30
N CYS A 38 5.01 -6.88 8.94
CA CYS A 38 6.33 -7.39 9.29
C CYS A 38 6.87 -6.67 10.53
N GLY A 39 7.77 -7.33 11.28
CA GLY A 39 8.47 -6.67 12.38
C GLY A 39 9.37 -5.50 11.95
N SER A 40 9.76 -5.43 10.66
CA SER A 40 10.50 -4.31 10.09
C SER A 40 9.64 -3.07 9.81
N ASP A 41 8.31 -3.19 9.89
CA ASP A 41 7.40 -2.06 9.72
C ASP A 41 7.26 -1.22 11.02
N LEU A 42 7.77 -1.75 12.15
CA LEU A 42 7.85 -1.07 13.45
C LEU A 42 9.10 -0.18 13.53
#